data_AF-A0A3D1G7W1-F1
#
_entry.id   AF-A0A3D1G7W1-F1
#
_cell.length_a   1.000
_cell.length_b   1.000
_cell.length_c   1.000
_cell.angle_alpha   90.00
_cell.angle_beta   90.00
_cell.angle_gamma   90.00
#
_symmetry.space_group_name_H-M   'P 1'
#
loop_
_entity.id
_entity.type
_entity.pdbx_description
1 polymer ?
#
loop_
_entity_poly.entity_id
_entity_poly.type
_entity_poly.pdbx_seq_one_letter_code
_entity_poly.pdbx_strand_id
1 'polypeptide(L)' 'FILDFIAVMPGVPKAKVAKRMILTPDHAKRLSQALSDNIKRYEDEHGPINTREKVEIPMYRGPQPEA' A
#
# COMPACT_ATOMS: atom_id res chain seq x y z
N PHE A 1 -17.03 -7.23 1.86
CA PHE A 1 -15.59 -6.87 1.94
C PHE A 1 -15.43 -5.41 1.58
N ILE A 2 -14.49 -4.72 2.23
CA ILE A 2 -14.25 -3.29 2.00
C ILE A 2 -12.79 -3.13 1.59
N LEU A 3 -12.55 -2.42 0.49
CA LEU A 3 -11.23 -2.03 0.01
C LEU A 3 -11.09 -0.52 0.12
N ASP A 4 -10.07 -0.06 0.83
CA ASP A 4 -9.76 1.35 0.99
C ASP A 4 -8.55 1.72 0.15
N PHE A 5 -8.75 2.67 -0.76
CA PHE A 5 -7.70 3.25 -1.57
C PHE A 5 -7.28 4.58 -0.93
N ILE A 6 -6.06 4.61 -0.40
CA ILE A 6 -5.49 5.78 0.27
C ILE A 6 -4.41 6.40 -0.62
N ALA A 7 -4.37 7.73 -0.65
CA ALA A 7 -3.25 8.46 -1.24
C ALA A 7 -2.33 8.94 -0.11
N VAL A 8 -1.08 8.48 -0.13
CA VAL A 8 -0.04 8.92 0.81
C VAL A 8 0.83 9.94 0.09
N MET A 9 0.80 11.19 0.58
CA MET A 9 1.67 12.26 0.09
C MET A 9 2.79 12.48 1.12
N PRO A 10 4.06 12.65 0.68
CA PRO A 10 5.15 12.95 1.59
C PRO A 10 4.89 14.28 2.31
N GLY A 11 5.07 14.29 3.64
CA GLY A 11 4.86 15.49 4.47
C GLY A 11 3.45 15.66 5.07
N VAL A 12 2.50 14.76 4.77
CA VAL A 12 1.16 14.81 5.38
C VAL A 12 0.99 13.61 6.33
N PRO A 13 0.81 13.81 7.64
CA PRO A 13 0.86 12.72 8.64
C PRO A 13 -0.33 11.77 8.57
N LYS A 14 -1.43 12.17 7.91
CA LYS A 14 -2.63 11.36 7.79
C LYS A 14 -3.00 11.21 6.31
N ALA A 15 -2.83 10.00 5.79
CA ALA A 15 -3.31 9.65 4.45
C ALA A 15 -4.84 9.81 4.40
N LYS A 16 -5.33 10.58 3.43
CA LYS A 16 -6.78 10.71 3.20
C LYS A 16 -7.24 9.51 2.37
N VAL A 17 -8.34 8.88 2.78
CA VAL A 17 -9.01 7.84 1.97
C VAL A 17 -9.57 8.50 0.72
N ALA A 18 -9.04 8.14 -0.43
CA ALA A 18 -9.48 8.69 -1.71
C ALA A 18 -10.79 8.03 -2.14
N LYS A 19 -10.86 6.70 -2.05
CA LYS A 19 -12.05 5.92 -2.44
C LYS A 19 -12.20 4.69 -1.55
N ARG A 20 -13.45 4.34 -1.25
CA ARG A 20 -13.82 3.11 -0.57
C ARG A 20 -14.72 2.30 -1.49
N MET A 21 -14.35 1.06 -1.74
CA MET A 21 -15.13 0.12 -2.56
C MET A 21 -15.69 -0.98 -1.68
N ILE A 22 -16.99 -1.24 -1.81
CA ILE A 22 -17.68 -2.32 -1.11
C ILE A 22 -17.93 -3.45 -2.10
N LEU A 23 -17.49 -4.66 -1.75
CA LEU A 23 -17.62 -5.86 -2.57
C LEU A 23 -18.46 -6.93 -1.85
N THR A 24 -19.21 -7.69 -2.65
CA THR A 24 -19.85 -8.93 -2.22
C THR A 24 -18.77 -10.01 -1.95
N PRO A 25 -19.08 -11.05 -1.14
CA PRO A 25 -18.12 -12.12 -0.87
C PRO A 25 -17.61 -12.85 -2.11
N ASP A 26 -18.48 -13.10 -3.10
CA ASP A 26 -18.08 -13.76 -4.35
C ASP A 26 -17.04 -12.95 -5.13
N HIS A 27 -17.28 -11.64 -5.30
CA HIS A 27 -16.35 -10.76 -6.02
C HIS A 27 -15.01 -10.62 -5.30
N ALA A 28 -15.01 -10.56 -3.97
CA ALA A 28 -13.78 -10.50 -3.19
C ALA A 28 -12.93 -11.78 -3.39
N LYS A 29 -13.57 -12.95 -3.41
CA LYS A 29 -12.90 -14.23 -3.66
C LYS A 29 -12.29 -14.29 -5.06
N ARG A 30 -13.05 -13.90 -6.09
CA ARG A 30 -12.55 -13.85 -7.47
C ARG A 30 -11.38 -12.87 -7.62
N LEU A 31 -11.48 -11.70 -7.01
CA LEU A 31 -10.41 -10.70 -7.04
C LEU A 31 -9.13 -11.22 -6.38
N SER A 32 -9.23 -11.87 -5.23
CA SER A 32 -8.08 -12.45 -4.53
C SER A 32 -7.37 -13.52 -5.36
N GLN A 33 -8.13 -14.40 -6.03
CA GLN A 33 -7.57 -15.42 -6.92
C GLN A 33 -6.84 -14.77 -8.11
N ALA A 34 -7.50 -13.83 -8.80
CA ALA A 34 -6.91 -13.14 -9.95
C ALA A 34 -5.65 -12.34 -9.57
N LEU A 35 -5.63 -11.68 -8.42
CA LEU A 35 -4.44 -11.00 -7.92
C LEU A 35 -3.28 -11.95 -7.67
N SER A 36 -3.56 -13.12 -7.08
CA SER A 36 -2.53 -14.12 -6.79
C SER A 36 -1.90 -14.68 -8.08
N ASP A 37 -2.72 -14.95 -9.09
CA ASP A 37 -2.25 -15.41 -10.40
C ASP A 37 -1.45 -14.34 -11.14
N ASN A 38 -1.89 -13.08 -11.07
CA ASN A 38 -1.18 -11.96 -11.69
C ASN A 38 0.19 -11.72 -11.02
N ILE A 39 0.29 -11.83 -9.69
CA ILE A 39 1.56 -11.72 -8.97
C ILE A 39 2.54 -12.80 -9.42
N LYS A 40 2.10 -14.07 -9.49
CA LYS A 40 2.96 -15.18 -9.96
C LYS A 40 3.49 -14.92 -11.35
N ARG A 41 2.62 -14.56 -12.30
CA ARG A 41 3.03 -14.24 -13.68
C ARG A 41 4.03 -13.09 -13.73
N TYR A 42 3.80 -12.05 -12.93
CA TYR A 42 4.74 -10.93 -12.83
C TYR A 42 6.10 -11.39 -12.32
N GLU A 43 6.14 -12.20 -11.25
CA GLU A 43 7.38 -12.72 -10.67
C GLU A 43 8.13 -13.68 -11.59
N ASP A 44 7.41 -14.49 -12.36
CA ASP A 44 8.01 -15.39 -13.36
C ASP A 44 8.72 -14.61 -14.48
N GLU A 45 8.16 -13.46 -14.88
CA GLU A 45 8.70 -12.62 -15.98
C GLU A 45 9.77 -11.61 -15.50
N HIS A 46 9.59 -11.01 -14.32
CA HIS A 46 10.40 -9.88 -13.85
C HIS A 46 11.29 -10.22 -12.65
N GLY A 47 11.17 -11.44 -12.11
CA GLY A 47 11.83 -11.86 -10.89
C GLY A 47 11.03 -11.53 -9.62
N PRO A 48 11.49 -12.00 -8.45
CA PRO A 48 10.73 -11.95 -7.20
C PRO A 48 10.47 -10.52 -6.73
N ILE A 49 9.24 -10.26 -6.27
CA ILE A 49 8.87 -8.98 -5.69
C ILE A 49 9.57 -8.85 -4.34
N ASN A 50 10.48 -7.87 -4.24
CA ASN A 50 11.15 -7.57 -2.99
C ASN A 50 10.22 -6.75 -2.10
N THR A 51 9.60 -7.40 -1.12
CA THR A 51 8.85 -6.73 -0.06
C THR A 51 9.83 -6.01 0.85
N ARG A 52 10.26 -4.79 0.46
CA ARG A 52 11.02 -3.90 1.34
C ARG A 52 10.09 -3.53 2.50
N GLU A 53 10.27 -4.18 3.64
CA GLU A 53 9.62 -3.81 4.89
C GLU A 53 9.86 -2.33 5.16
N LYS A 54 8.76 -1.59 5.25
CA LYS A 54 8.61 -0.28 5.90
C LYS A 54 9.80 0.67 5.68
N VAL A 55 9.68 1.54 4.68
CA VAL A 55 10.52 2.76 4.61
C VAL A 55 10.21 3.57 5.87
N GLU A 56 11.05 3.44 6.90
CA GLU A 56 11.08 4.37 8.03
C GLU A 56 11.53 5.70 7.47
N ILE A 57 10.56 6.56 7.16
CA ILE A 57 10.83 7.92 6.70
C ILE A 57 11.54 8.60 7.86
N PRO A 58 12.83 8.97 7.76
CA PRO A 58 13.48 9.69 8.84
C PRO A 58 12.78 11.05 8.94
N MET A 59 11.95 11.21 9.98
CA MET A 59 11.39 12.50 10.36
C MET A 59 12.58 13.37 10.78
N TYR A 60 13.06 14.22 9.87
CA TYR A 60 14.08 15.22 10.18
C TYR A 60 13.50 16.19 11.21
N ARG A 61 13.70 15.88 12.50
CA ARG A 61 13.55 16.82 13.60
C ARG A 61 14.82 17.65 13.59
N GLY A 62 14.75 18.82 12.96
CA GLY A 62 15.84 19.80 12.98
C GLY A 62 16.30 20.12 14.42
N PRO A 63 17.50 20.70 14.58
CA PRO A 63 18.10 20.94 15.89
C PRO A 63 17.15 21.76 16.78
N GLN A 64 17.03 21.36 18.05
CA GLN A 64 16.25 22.11 19.03
C GLN A 64 16.91 23.47 19.24
N PRO A 65 16.15 24.59 19.28
CA PRO A 65 16.72 25.88 19.62
C PRO A 65 17.18 25.83 21.09
N GLU A 66 18.50 25.85 21.29
CA GLU A 66 19.07 26.10 22.61
C GLU A 66 18.77 27.55 22.99
N ALA A 67 18.14 27.72 24.15
CA ALA A 67 17.75 29.00 24.72
C ALA A 67 18.88 29.63 25.54
#